data_AF-A0A6J5WCA4-F1
#
_entry.id   AF-A0A6J5WCA4-F1
#
_cell.length_a   1.000
_cell.length_b   1.000
_cell.length_c   1.000
_cell.angle_alpha   90.00
_cell.angle_beta   90.00
_cell.angle_gamma   90.00
#
_symmetry.space_group_name_H-M   'P 1'
#
loop_
_entity.id
_entity.type
_entity.pdbx_description
1 polymer ?
#
loop_
_entity_poly.entity_id
_entity_poly.type
_entity_poly.pdbx_seq_one_letter_code
_entity_poly.pdbx_strand_id
1 'polypeptide(L)'
;MAKELDIPTFYFYTSGVAALAVFLYFLKIGEQTTKSFNDLTETVLEFPGLKSPLNAPTCLSQCLIETTLPNTFEELEPPAVLKAIARGLCVPDAPTPPIYYIGPLIVEEKVGDSTEAEDCLSWLDQQPSRSVAFLCFGSRGAFSGA
;
A
#
# COMPACT_ATOMS: atom_id res chain seq x y z
N MET A 1 9.52 -12.08 19.98
CA MET A 1 9.53 -10.96 20.93
C MET A 1 8.14 -10.52 21.38
N ALA A 2 7.31 -9.83 20.58
CA ALA A 2 5.97 -9.39 21.05
C ALA A 2 5.05 -10.55 21.47
N LYS A 3 5.03 -11.63 20.67
CA LYS A 3 4.30 -12.87 20.95
C LYS A 3 4.76 -13.62 22.21
N GLU A 4 6.04 -13.49 22.59
CA GLU A 4 6.58 -14.10 23.81
C GLU A 4 6.19 -13.33 25.07
N LEU A 5 5.74 -12.08 24.91
CA LEU A 5 5.37 -11.17 25.99
C LEU A 5 3.85 -10.96 26.11
N ASP A 6 3.06 -11.72 25.35
CA ASP A 6 1.58 -11.61 25.30
C ASP A 6 1.09 -10.18 24.98
N ILE A 7 1.85 -9.46 24.14
CA ILE A 7 1.50 -8.10 23.71
C ILE A 7 0.69 -8.18 22.41
N PRO A 8 -0.49 -7.54 22.32
CA PRO A 8 -1.23 -7.43 21.08
C PRO A 8 -0.40 -6.70 20.01
N THR A 9 -0.17 -7.37 18.89
CA THR A 9 0.56 -6.81 17.76
C THR A 9 -0.41 -6.37 16.66
N PHE A 10 -0.10 -5.24 16.05
CA PHE A 10 -0.83 -4.68 14.93
C PHE A 10 0.13 -4.27 13.84
N TYR A 11 -0.26 -4.49 12.59
CA TYR A 11 0.54 -4.11 11.42
C TYR A 11 -0.05 -2.89 10.75
N PHE A 12 0.64 -1.77 10.85
CA PHE A 12 0.30 -0.57 10.08
C PHE A 12 0.74 -0.75 8.62
N TYR A 13 -0.21 -0.71 7.70
CA TYR A 13 0.05 -0.87 6.26
C TYR A 13 -0.13 0.48 5.56
N THR A 14 0.98 1.03 5.06
CA THR A 14 1.02 2.42 4.55
C THR A 14 0.46 2.59 3.14
N SER A 15 -0.01 1.52 2.51
CA SER A 15 -0.63 1.53 1.19
C SER A 15 -2.13 1.18 1.26
N GLY A 16 -2.81 1.26 0.12
CA GLY A 16 -4.25 0.99 0.00
C GLY A 16 -4.60 -0.50 0.05
N VAL A 17 -5.90 -0.78 0.16
CA VAL A 17 -6.45 -2.13 0.30
C VAL A 17 -6.22 -2.97 -0.95
N ALA A 18 -6.24 -2.37 -2.15
CA ALA A 18 -5.90 -3.09 -3.37
C ALA A 18 -4.47 -3.69 -3.33
N ALA A 19 -3.50 -2.92 -2.82
CA ALA A 19 -2.13 -3.41 -2.65
C ALA A 19 -2.05 -4.49 -1.56
N LEU A 20 -2.83 -4.34 -0.48
CA LEU A 20 -2.94 -5.35 0.58
C LEU A 20 -3.53 -6.67 0.07
N ALA A 21 -4.58 -6.62 -0.76
CA ALA A 21 -5.20 -7.81 -1.36
C ALA A 21 -4.19 -8.60 -2.19
N VAL A 22 -3.42 -7.89 -3.00
CA VAL A 22 -2.35 -8.44 -3.83
C VAL A 22 -1.24 -9.03 -2.98
N PHE A 23 -0.83 -8.31 -1.93
CA PHE A 23 0.17 -8.76 -0.96
C PHE A 23 -0.23 -10.07 -0.27
N LEU A 24 -1.47 -10.14 0.23
CA LEU A 24 -2.04 -11.34 0.87
C LEU A 24 -2.04 -12.54 -0.09
N TYR A 25 -2.44 -12.33 -1.33
CA TYR A 25 -2.48 -13.39 -2.35
C TYR A 25 -1.08 -13.86 -2.75
N PHE A 26 -0.11 -12.94 -2.84
CA PHE A 26 1.28 -13.27 -3.15
C PHE A 26 1.94 -14.17 -2.12
N LEU A 27 1.60 -14.02 -0.83
CA LEU A 27 2.12 -14.91 0.20
C LEU A 27 1.81 -16.38 -0.12
N LYS A 28 0.62 -16.67 -0.63
CA LYS A 28 0.26 -18.03 -1.05
C LYS A 28 1.09 -18.51 -2.23
N ILE A 29 1.23 -17.68 -3.27
CA ILE A 29 2.01 -18.05 -4.46
C ILE A 29 3.44 -18.41 -4.06
N GLY A 30 4.06 -17.60 -3.19
CA GLY A 30 5.42 -17.86 -2.69
C GLY A 30 5.57 -19.17 -1.92
N GLU A 31 4.52 -19.68 -1.28
CA GLU A 31 4.54 -21.02 -0.66
C GLU A 31 4.46 -22.16 -1.69
N GLN A 32 3.85 -21.91 -2.85
CA GLN A 32 3.57 -22.91 -3.88
C GLN A 32 4.60 -22.95 -5.01
N THR A 33 5.39 -21.88 -5.21
CA THR A 33 6.41 -21.81 -6.25
C THR A 33 7.80 -21.55 -5.68
N THR A 34 8.78 -22.29 -6.19
CA THR A 34 10.21 -22.03 -5.93
C THR A 34 10.85 -21.15 -7.00
N LYS A 35 10.09 -20.76 -8.04
CA LYS A 35 10.60 -19.94 -9.14
C LYS A 35 10.74 -18.48 -8.72
N SER A 36 11.78 -17.82 -9.24
CA SER A 36 11.94 -16.38 -9.09
C SER A 36 10.81 -15.65 -9.80
N PHE A 37 10.30 -14.57 -9.21
CA PHE A 37 9.28 -13.73 -9.84
C PHE A 37 9.78 -13.07 -11.13
N ASN A 38 11.09 -12.86 -11.28
CA ASN A 38 11.68 -12.37 -12.52
C ASN A 38 11.49 -13.35 -13.70
N ASP A 39 11.24 -14.63 -13.40
CA ASP A 39 11.01 -15.68 -14.39
C ASP A 39 9.51 -15.85 -14.71
N LEU A 40 8.64 -15.08 -14.05
CA LEU A 40 7.17 -15.15 -14.16
C LEU A 40 6.59 -13.96 -14.94
N THR A 41 7.40 -13.24 -15.71
CA THR A 41 7.01 -12.01 -16.44
C THR A 41 5.87 -12.22 -17.45
N GLU A 42 5.67 -13.44 -17.97
CA GLU A 42 4.56 -13.79 -18.87
C GLU A 42 3.35 -14.40 -18.12
N THR A 43 3.45 -14.63 -16.82
CA THR A 43 2.37 -15.22 -16.02
C THR A 43 1.40 -14.12 -15.60
N VAL A 44 0.20 -14.14 -16.18
CA VAL A 44 -0.89 -13.25 -15.77
C VAL A 44 -1.42 -13.74 -14.42
N LEU A 45 -1.20 -12.94 -13.37
CA LEU A 45 -1.77 -13.20 -12.05
C LEU A 45 -3.13 -12.52 -11.94
N GLU A 46 -4.18 -13.35 -11.88
CA GLU A 46 -5.53 -12.89 -11.63
C GLU A 46 -5.76 -12.77 -10.12
N PHE A 47 -6.11 -11.57 -9.66
CA PHE A 47 -6.42 -11.30 -8.26
C PHE A 47 -7.94 -11.12 -8.09
N PRO A 48 -8.58 -11.80 -7.13
CA PRO A 48 -10.01 -11.64 -6.87
C PRO A 48 -10.38 -10.17 -6.63
N GLY A 49 -11.21 -9.61 -7.50
CA GLY A 49 -11.74 -8.24 -7.35
C GLY A 49 -10.92 -7.11 -7.99
N LEU A 50 -9.72 -7.39 -8.54
CA LEU A 50 -8.99 -6.44 -9.38
C LEU A 50 -9.33 -6.66 -10.86
N LYS A 51 -9.47 -5.55 -11.61
CA LYS A 51 -9.75 -5.58 -13.06
C LYS A 51 -8.47 -5.65 -13.92
N SER A 52 -7.29 -5.61 -13.32
CA SER A 52 -6.01 -5.54 -14.03
C SER A 52 -4.95 -6.44 -13.37
N PRO A 53 -4.13 -7.16 -14.17
CA PRO A 53 -3.04 -7.98 -13.65
C PRO A 53 -1.87 -7.13 -13.16
N LEU A 54 -1.18 -7.59 -12.11
CA LEU A 54 -0.07 -6.89 -11.46
C LEU A 54 1.17 -7.78 -11.37
N ASN A 55 2.36 -7.18 -11.55
CA ASN A 55 3.65 -7.84 -11.39
C ASN A 55 4.11 -7.86 -9.93
N ALA A 56 4.75 -8.94 -9.51
CA ALA A 56 5.01 -9.27 -8.10
C ALA A 56 6.15 -8.46 -7.46
N PRO A 57 5.96 -7.90 -6.25
CA PRO A 57 7.06 -7.48 -5.39
C PRO A 57 7.35 -8.49 -4.27
N THR A 58 8.63 -8.73 -4.04
CA THR A 58 9.21 -9.54 -2.97
C THR A 58 9.21 -8.76 -1.65
N CYS A 59 8.46 -9.20 -0.63
CA CYS A 59 8.86 -9.07 0.78
C CYS A 59 7.84 -9.63 1.78
N LEU A 60 8.35 -10.31 2.82
CA LEU A 60 7.73 -10.55 4.14
C LEU A 60 6.59 -11.58 4.25
N SER A 61 6.92 -12.85 3.99
CA SER A 61 6.06 -14.03 4.21
C SER A 61 5.81 -14.45 5.66
N GLN A 62 6.06 -13.59 6.66
CA GLN A 62 6.02 -14.02 8.07
C GLN A 62 5.14 -13.21 9.02
N CYS A 63 4.40 -12.20 8.55
CA CYS A 63 3.77 -11.23 9.47
C CYS A 63 2.23 -11.20 9.51
N LEU A 64 1.47 -11.87 8.65
CA LEU A 64 0.03 -11.55 8.52
C LEU A 64 -0.93 -12.39 9.39
N ILE A 65 -0.45 -13.02 10.45
CA ILE A 65 -1.33 -13.74 11.40
C ILE A 65 -2.05 -12.75 12.34
N GLU A 66 -1.73 -11.45 12.28
CA GLU A 66 -2.23 -10.44 13.21
C GLU A 66 -2.95 -9.29 12.48
N THR A 67 -3.71 -8.51 13.25
CA THR A 67 -4.57 -7.42 12.77
C THR A 67 -3.81 -6.41 11.90
N THR A 68 -4.39 -6.03 10.75
CA THR A 68 -3.82 -5.02 9.83
C THR A 68 -4.59 -3.71 9.87
N LEU A 69 -3.85 -2.60 9.83
CA LEU A 69 -4.34 -1.23 9.88
C LEU A 69 -3.93 -0.47 8.60
N PRO A 70 -4.60 -0.68 7.46
CA PRO A 70 -4.29 0.06 6.24
C PRO A 70 -4.62 1.55 6.37
N ASN A 71 -3.74 2.40 5.81
CA ASN A 71 -3.91 3.84 5.78
C ASN A 71 -4.87 4.30 4.67
N THR A 72 -6.13 3.91 4.79
CA THR A 72 -7.19 4.16 3.79
C THR A 72 -8.57 4.13 4.44
N PHE A 73 -9.62 4.39 3.67
CA PHE A 73 -11.03 4.33 4.06
C PHE A 73 -11.86 3.66 2.95
N GLU A 74 -13.03 3.14 3.29
CA GLU A 74 -13.81 2.26 2.40
C GLU A 74 -14.18 2.93 1.07
N GLU A 75 -14.56 4.21 1.10
CA GLU A 75 -14.99 4.94 -0.10
C GLU A 75 -13.84 5.25 -1.08
N LEU A 76 -12.59 5.16 -0.63
CA LEU A 76 -11.40 5.31 -1.48
C LEU A 76 -11.09 4.03 -2.28
N GLU A 77 -11.57 2.88 -1.80
CA GLU A 77 -11.13 1.57 -2.27
C GLU A 77 -12.14 0.95 -3.25
N PRO A 78 -11.67 0.14 -4.23
CA PRO A 78 -12.58 -0.51 -5.16
C PRO A 78 -13.56 -1.45 -4.42
N PRO A 79 -14.89 -1.32 -4.62
CA PRO A 79 -15.87 -2.14 -3.90
C PRO A 79 -15.71 -3.65 -4.13
N ALA A 80 -15.16 -4.04 -5.28
CA ALA A 80 -14.88 -5.44 -5.59
C ALA A 80 -13.73 -6.00 -4.74
N VAL A 81 -12.71 -5.19 -4.44
CA VAL A 81 -11.56 -5.56 -3.60
C VAL A 81 -12.00 -5.70 -2.15
N LEU A 82 -12.77 -4.72 -1.63
CA LEU A 82 -13.33 -4.79 -0.27
C LEU A 82 -14.16 -6.06 -0.06
N LYS A 83 -15.00 -6.40 -1.05
CA LYS A 83 -15.78 -7.66 -1.03
C LYS A 83 -14.91 -8.91 -1.11
N ALA A 84 -13.82 -8.89 -1.88
CA ALA A 84 -12.93 -10.03 -2.02
C ALA A 84 -12.22 -10.34 -0.70
N ILE A 85 -11.70 -9.31 -0.03
CA ILE A 85 -11.08 -9.42 1.29
C ILE A 85 -12.10 -9.88 2.34
N ALA A 86 -13.27 -9.23 2.41
CA ALA A 86 -14.30 -9.60 3.38
C ALA A 86 -14.80 -11.04 3.23
N ARG A 87 -14.70 -11.61 2.02
CA ARG A 87 -15.06 -13.00 1.71
C ARG A 87 -13.91 -13.99 1.88
N GLY A 88 -12.73 -13.54 2.31
CA GLY A 88 -11.56 -14.41 2.48
C GLY A 88 -10.86 -14.81 1.19
N LEU A 89 -11.18 -14.20 0.06
CA LEU A 89 -10.67 -14.64 -1.25
C LEU A 89 -9.18 -14.33 -1.43
N CYS A 90 -8.64 -13.38 -0.66
CA CYS A 90 -7.24 -12.97 -0.75
C CYS A 90 -6.31 -13.83 0.12
N VAL A 91 -6.86 -14.65 1.01
CA VAL A 91 -6.10 -15.57 1.88
C VAL A 91 -6.65 -16.98 1.69
N PRO A 92 -6.34 -17.64 0.57
CA PRO A 92 -6.78 -19.01 0.34
C PRO A 92 -6.24 -19.92 1.44
N ASP A 93 -7.12 -20.74 2.03
CA ASP A 93 -6.85 -21.72 3.09
C ASP A 93 -6.63 -21.16 4.51
N ALA A 94 -6.83 -19.86 4.75
CA ALA A 94 -6.77 -19.30 6.11
C ALA A 94 -7.82 -18.19 6.32
N PRO A 95 -8.21 -17.88 7.56
CA PRO A 95 -9.06 -16.72 7.82
C PRO A 95 -8.33 -15.45 7.42
N THR A 96 -9.06 -14.50 6.83
CA THR A 96 -8.54 -13.15 6.64
C THR A 96 -8.35 -12.50 8.01
N PRO A 97 -7.17 -11.92 8.30
CA PRO A 97 -6.94 -11.23 9.56
C PRO A 97 -7.92 -10.06 9.71
N PRO A 98 -8.23 -9.61 10.94
CA PRO A 98 -9.00 -8.39 11.13
C PRO A 98 -8.32 -7.20 10.42
N ILE A 99 -9.10 -6.41 9.68
CA ILE A 99 -8.64 -5.23 8.96
C ILE A 99 -9.43 -4.03 9.45
N TYR A 100 -8.73 -2.98 9.88
CA TYR A 100 -9.33 -1.72 10.29
C TYR A 100 -8.83 -0.58 9.41
N TYR A 101 -9.73 0.00 8.63
CA TYR A 101 -9.44 1.15 7.77
C TYR A 101 -9.36 2.41 8.65
N ILE A 102 -8.15 2.92 8.87
CA ILE A 102 -7.89 4.04 9.81
C ILE A 102 -7.46 5.34 9.12
N GLY A 103 -7.47 5.36 7.79
CA GLY A 103 -7.00 6.48 6.99
C GLY A 103 -8.08 7.51 6.63
N PRO A 104 -7.67 8.61 5.97
CA PRO A 104 -6.28 8.93 5.63
C PRO A 104 -5.55 9.57 6.82
N LEU A 105 -4.53 8.87 7.32
CA LEU A 105 -3.55 9.40 8.26
C LEU A 105 -2.50 10.17 7.46
N ILE A 106 -2.60 11.49 7.55
CA ILE A 106 -1.68 12.44 6.94
C ILE A 106 -1.00 13.18 8.08
N VAL A 107 0.29 13.48 7.92
CA VAL A 107 1.02 14.27 8.91
C VAL A 107 0.49 15.70 8.84
N GLU A 108 0.00 16.23 9.96
CA GLU A 108 -0.23 17.68 10.09
C GLU A 108 1.13 18.38 10.14
N GLU A 109 1.33 19.37 9.27
CA GLU A 109 2.58 20.13 9.21
C GLU A 109 2.86 20.78 10.57
N LYS A 110 4.02 20.45 11.15
CA LYS A 110 4.68 21.40 12.04
C LYS A 110 5.26 22.48 11.14
N VAL A 111 4.88 23.73 11.37
CA VAL A 111 5.51 24.90 10.73
C VAL A 111 7.02 24.76 10.94
N GLY A 112 7.70 24.32 9.89
CA GLY A 112 9.14 24.10 9.87
C GLY A 112 9.80 25.39 9.45
N ASP A 113 10.72 25.87 10.27
CA ASP A 113 11.48 27.12 10.12
C ASP A 113 12.55 27.01 9.02
N SER A 114 12.18 26.56 7.82
CA SER A 114 13.09 26.40 6.68
C SER A 114 12.77 27.44 5.60
N THR A 115 13.70 28.36 5.40
CA THR A 115 13.59 29.49 4.46
C THR A 115 13.30 29.07 3.01
N GLU A 116 13.75 27.89 2.57
CA GLU A 116 13.53 27.41 1.20
C GLU A 116 12.07 26.98 0.93
N ALA A 117 11.38 26.45 1.95
CA ALA A 117 9.97 26.10 1.84
C ALA A 117 9.11 27.37 1.77
N GLU A 118 9.48 28.41 2.51
CA GLU A 118 8.80 29.72 2.49
C GLU A 118 8.88 30.38 1.10
N ASP A 119 10.03 30.31 0.42
CA ASP A 119 10.20 30.89 -0.92
C ASP A 119 9.32 30.18 -1.97
N CYS A 120 9.25 28.84 -1.93
CA CYS A 120 8.44 28.05 -2.85
C CYS A 120 6.93 28.30 -2.66
N LEU A 121 6.48 28.35 -1.41
CA LEU A 121 5.08 28.62 -1.06
C LEU A 121 4.70 30.07 -1.40
N SER A 122 5.57 31.03 -1.12
CA SER A 122 5.34 32.45 -1.49
C SER A 122 5.21 32.66 -3.00
N TRP A 123 5.94 31.87 -3.80
CA TRP A 123 5.76 31.85 -5.25
C TRP A 123 4.42 31.23 -5.66
N LEU A 124 4.02 30.13 -5.01
CA LEU A 124 2.77 29.42 -5.27
C LEU A 124 1.54 30.32 -4.99
N ASP A 125 1.58 31.12 -3.92
CA ASP A 125 0.52 32.03 -3.51
C ASP A 125 0.20 33.13 -4.54
N GLN A 126 1.15 33.45 -5.42
CA GLN A 126 0.98 34.46 -6.47
C GLN A 126 0.32 33.90 -7.74
N GLN A 127 0.16 32.57 -7.83
CA GLN A 127 -0.38 31.93 -9.02
C GLN A 127 -1.92 31.94 -9.01
N PRO A 128 -2.59 32.04 -10.17
CA PRO A 128 -4.03 31.87 -10.25
C PRO A 128 -4.48 30.52 -9.66
N SER A 129 -5.68 30.50 -9.09
CA SER A 129 -6.26 29.27 -8.55
C SER A 129 -6.27 28.15 -9.59
N ARG A 130 -5.70 26.99 -9.24
CA ARG A 130 -5.63 25.78 -10.08
C ARG A 130 -4.80 25.94 -11.37
N SER A 131 -3.81 26.84 -11.39
CA SER A 131 -2.94 27.02 -12.57
C SER A 131 -1.58 26.31 -12.50
N VAL A 132 -1.20 25.77 -11.33
CA VAL A 132 0.10 25.12 -11.12
C VAL A 132 -0.05 23.61 -11.12
N ALA A 133 0.85 22.91 -11.82
CA ALA A 133 1.00 21.47 -11.73
C ALA A 133 2.15 21.13 -10.77
N PHE A 134 1.87 20.35 -9.74
CA PHE A 134 2.89 19.79 -8.85
C PHE A 134 3.41 18.46 -9.41
N LEU A 135 4.73 18.35 -9.57
CA LEU A 135 5.40 17.14 -10.04
C LEU A 135 6.35 16.63 -8.96
N CYS A 136 6.08 15.46 -8.42
CA CYS A 136 6.91 14.80 -7.40
C CYS A 136 6.89 13.29 -7.61
N PHE A 137 8.07 12.68 -7.57
CA PHE A 137 8.25 11.23 -7.75
C PHE A 137 8.51 10.51 -6.42
N GLY A 138 8.13 11.13 -5.31
CA GLY A 138 8.40 10.63 -3.96
C GLY A 138 9.86 10.78 -3.54
N SER A 139 10.17 10.27 -2.35
CA SER A 139 11.45 10.51 -1.66
C SER A 139 12.68 9.91 -2.35
N ARG A 140 12.50 8.96 -3.28
CA ARG A 140 13.59 8.22 -3.93
C ARG A 140 13.47 8.12 -5.45
N GLY A 141 12.49 8.80 -6.06
CA GLY A 141 12.34 8.81 -7.52
C GLY A 141 13.48 9.57 -8.18
N ALA A 142 14.21 8.93 -9.10
CA ALA A 142 15.29 9.54 -9.85
C ALA A 142 15.26 9.07 -11.31
N PHE A 143 15.58 9.98 -12.24
CA PHE A 143 15.56 9.72 -13.68
C PHE A 143 16.90 10.13 -14.28
N SER A 144 17.41 9.34 -15.22
CA SER A 144 18.51 9.76 -16.06
C SER A 144 18.03 10.82 -17.06
N GLY A 145 18.87 11.82 -17.33
CA GLY A 145 18.60 12.79 -18.41
C GLY A 145 18.51 12.09 -19.77
N ALA A 146 17.80 12.75 -20.70
CA ALA A 146 17.73 12.34 -22.09
C ALA A 146 19.07 12.57 -22.83
#